data_AF-A0A7R9HF33-F1
#
_entry.id   AF-A0A7R9HF33-F1
#
_cell.length_a   1.000
_cell.length_b   1.000
_cell.length_c   1.000
_cell.angle_alpha   90.00
_cell.angle_beta   90.00
_cell.angle_gamma   90.00
#
_symmetry.space_group_name_H-M   'P 1'
#
loop_
_entity.id
_entity.type
_entity.pdbx_description
1 polymer ?
#
loop_
_entity_poly.entity_id
_entity_poly.type
_entity_poly.pdbx_seq_one_letter_code
_entity_poly.pdbx_strand_id
1 'polypeptide(L)'
;MSNEDDLGLIPTKCSRLRSGGASSFQAVIYETYKSTKKRPPSQAGPTEPGAQKDVIDMKRVRYEVFKFAMSGYNPEKKEEAKVSLAIKLGARPPKNKYHNYKELKKMKEDKEKESIDRLKLIKAGKDSKGKSNDKGLKRLTHRKRRAQKSGILDPYGKVISDKFFT
;
A
#
# COMPACT_ATOMS: atom_id res chain seq x y z
N MET A 1 -21.38 68.21 34.44
CA MET A 1 -19.97 67.78 34.60
C MET A 1 -20.01 66.31 34.96
N SER A 2 -19.38 65.51 34.11
CA SER A 2 -18.91 64.11 34.23
C SER A 2 -19.26 63.32 35.50
N ASN A 3 -19.96 62.20 35.31
CA ASN A 3 -19.75 60.99 36.12
C ASN A 3 -19.12 59.97 35.17
N GLU A 4 -17.82 59.72 35.35
CA GLU A 4 -17.04 58.76 34.58
C GLU A 4 -17.32 57.35 35.11
N ASP A 5 -17.73 56.45 34.22
CA ASP A 5 -17.85 55.03 34.49
C ASP A 5 -16.44 54.41 34.59
N ASP A 6 -16.00 54.08 35.81
CA ASP A 6 -14.78 53.32 36.05
C ASP A 6 -14.96 51.87 35.52
N LEU A 7 -14.66 51.68 34.24
CA LEU A 7 -14.58 50.38 33.58
C LEU A 7 -13.34 49.62 34.07
N GLY A 8 -13.46 48.99 35.24
CA GLY A 8 -12.44 48.10 35.79
C GLY A 8 -12.06 46.98 34.81
N LEU A 9 -10.77 46.62 34.79
CA LEU A 9 -10.21 45.57 33.92
C LEU A 9 -10.93 44.24 34.12
N ILE A 10 -11.74 43.82 33.14
CA ILE A 10 -12.43 42.53 33.17
C ILE A 10 -11.41 41.41 32.88
N PRO A 11 -11.08 40.53 33.84
CA PRO A 11 -10.05 39.53 33.66
C PRO A 11 -10.47 38.47 32.65
N THR A 12 -9.72 38.34 31.56
CA THR A 12 -9.90 37.26 30.58
C THR A 12 -9.43 35.92 31.13
N LYS A 13 -9.89 34.80 30.56
CA LYS A 13 -9.47 33.44 30.97
C LYS A 13 -7.94 33.28 31.00
N CYS A 14 -7.23 33.94 30.08
CA CYS A 14 -5.77 33.94 30.03
C CYS A 14 -5.11 34.69 31.20
N SER A 15 -5.74 35.75 31.72
CA SER A 15 -5.21 36.52 32.86
C SER A 15 -5.19 35.71 34.16
N ARG A 16 -6.13 34.78 34.34
CA ARG A 16 -6.19 33.86 35.50
C ARG A 16 -5.06 32.83 35.54
N LEU A 17 -4.42 32.55 34.39
CA LEU A 17 -3.33 31.57 34.30
C LEU A 17 -1.97 32.16 34.71
N ARG A 18 -1.89 33.47 35.01
CA ARG A 18 -0.61 34.14 35.36
C ARG A 18 -0.33 34.24 36.85
N SER A 19 -1.21 33.72 37.72
CA SER A 19 -1.00 33.74 39.18
C SER A 19 -0.73 32.34 39.72
N GLY A 20 0.52 32.06 40.05
CA GLY A 20 0.85 30.93 40.92
C GLY A 20 2.06 30.12 40.48
N GLY A 21 3.24 30.55 40.93
CA GLY A 21 4.46 29.74 40.93
C GLY A 21 5.46 30.17 39.87
N ALA A 22 6.58 30.73 40.31
CA ALA A 22 7.79 30.78 39.51
C ALA A 22 8.22 29.33 39.22
N SER A 23 7.71 28.76 38.12
CA SER A 23 8.30 27.56 37.53
C SER A 23 9.77 27.89 37.30
N SER A 24 10.67 27.22 38.02
CA SER A 24 12.12 27.39 37.90
C SER A 24 12.53 27.09 36.46
N PHE A 25 12.56 28.13 35.64
CA PHE A 25 12.87 28.04 34.23
C PHE A 25 14.34 27.70 34.10
N GLN A 26 14.64 26.46 33.74
CA GLN A 26 15.99 26.02 33.44
C GLN A 26 16.14 25.92 31.93
N ALA A 27 16.73 26.95 31.33
CA ALA A 27 17.14 26.91 29.93
C ALA A 27 18.44 26.11 29.82
N VAL A 28 18.36 24.92 29.22
CA VAL A 28 19.55 24.17 28.79
C VAL A 28 19.89 24.65 27.38
N ILE A 29 20.91 25.51 27.29
CA ILE A 29 21.43 26.02 26.02
C ILE A 29 22.46 25.01 25.51
N TYR A 30 22.16 24.33 24.41
CA TYR A 30 23.12 23.48 23.72
C TYR A 30 23.87 24.31 22.69
N GLU A 31 25.19 24.43 22.86
CA GLU A 31 26.06 24.85 21.77
C GLU A 31 26.11 23.72 20.73
N THR A 32 25.44 23.93 19.60
CA THR A 32 25.57 23.00 18.48
C THR A 32 27.01 23.04 17.99
N TYR A 33 27.66 21.89 17.91
CA TYR A 33 28.96 21.80 17.24
C TYR A 33 28.81 22.36 15.82
N LYS A 34 29.69 23.30 15.44
CA LYS A 34 29.72 23.85 14.09
C LYS A 34 29.75 22.69 13.11
N SER A 35 28.76 22.63 12.22
CA SER A 35 28.68 21.63 11.15
C SER A 35 30.03 21.56 10.45
N THR A 36 30.75 20.45 10.66
CA THR A 36 31.94 20.14 9.89
C THR A 36 31.53 20.20 8.43
N LYS A 37 32.18 21.07 7.64
CA LYS A 37 32.03 21.12 6.18
C LYS A 37 31.94 19.70 5.66
N LYS A 38 30.91 19.40 4.87
CA LYS A 38 30.72 18.11 4.20
C LYS A 38 32.07 17.69 3.60
N ARG A 39 32.73 16.71 4.23
CA ARG A 39 33.83 16.04 3.56
C ARG A 39 33.24 15.38 2.32
N PRO A 40 33.90 15.42 1.16
CA PRO A 40 33.48 14.64 0.01
C PRO A 40 33.28 13.19 0.45
N PRO A 41 32.33 12.44 -0.13
CA PRO A 41 31.99 11.09 0.31
C PRO A 41 33.24 10.23 0.36
N SER A 42 33.81 10.10 1.57
CA SER A 42 34.89 9.17 1.82
C SER A 42 34.30 7.79 1.58
N GLN A 43 34.86 7.08 0.61
CA GLN A 43 34.55 5.70 0.30
C GLN A 43 34.36 4.94 1.61
N ALA A 44 33.12 4.52 1.87
CA ALA A 44 32.83 3.62 2.96
C ALA A 44 33.51 2.28 2.61
N GLY A 45 34.75 2.13 3.04
CA GLY A 45 35.44 0.86 3.04
C GLY A 45 34.62 -0.19 3.80
N PRO A 46 34.81 -1.48 3.51
CA PRO A 46 34.14 -2.54 4.25
C PRO A 46 34.51 -2.38 5.73
N THR A 47 33.51 -2.19 6.59
CA THR A 47 33.71 -2.25 8.03
C THR A 47 34.04 -3.70 8.37
N GLU A 48 35.30 -3.96 8.70
CA GLU A 48 35.77 -5.20 9.29
C GLU A 48 34.83 -5.63 10.43
N PRO A 49 34.37 -6.90 10.51
CA PRO A 49 33.54 -7.39 11.60
C PRO A 49 34.40 -7.60 12.85
N GLY A 50 34.79 -6.50 13.48
CA GLY A 50 35.40 -6.52 14.81
C GLY A 50 34.35 -6.93 15.84
N ALA A 51 34.60 -8.08 16.46
CA ALA A 51 33.87 -8.69 17.58
C ALA A 51 33.17 -7.68 18.50
N GLN A 52 31.87 -7.48 18.31
CA GLN A 52 31.01 -6.75 19.24
C GLN A 52 29.72 -7.55 19.43
N LYS A 53 29.72 -8.33 20.53
CA LYS A 53 28.61 -8.82 21.35
C LYS A 53 27.24 -8.96 20.68
N ASP A 54 26.72 -10.18 20.74
CA ASP A 54 25.46 -10.73 20.18
C ASP A 54 24.17 -9.99 20.56
N VAL A 55 24.09 -8.69 20.30
CA VAL A 55 22.86 -7.91 20.35
C VAL A 55 22.44 -7.67 18.92
N ILE A 56 21.49 -8.50 18.46
CA ILE A 56 20.92 -8.41 17.12
C ILE A 56 20.12 -7.11 17.03
N ASP A 57 20.67 -6.09 16.38
CA ASP A 57 19.89 -4.91 16.01
C ASP A 57 18.91 -5.29 14.89
N MET A 58 17.65 -5.46 15.27
CA MET A 58 16.55 -5.78 14.36
C MET A 58 16.39 -4.75 13.24
N LYS A 59 16.81 -3.49 13.41
CA LYS A 59 16.77 -2.49 12.34
C LYS A 59 17.79 -2.82 11.24
N ARG A 60 19.02 -3.18 11.65
CA ARG A 60 20.09 -3.58 10.75
C ARG A 60 19.76 -4.87 10.02
N VAL A 61 19.29 -5.90 10.74
CA VAL A 61 18.90 -7.17 10.12
C VAL A 61 17.79 -6.98 9.08
N ARG A 62 16.76 -6.18 9.39
CA ARG A 62 15.69 -5.87 8.43
C ARG A 62 16.23 -5.22 7.16
N TYR A 63 17.20 -4.33 7.28
CA TYR A 63 17.83 -3.68 6.12
C TYR A 63 18.64 -4.67 5.29
N GLU A 64 19.43 -5.54 5.92
CA GLU A 64 20.25 -6.55 5.25
C GLU A 64 19.37 -7.59 4.53
N VAL A 65 18.32 -8.09 5.19
CA VAL A 65 17.33 -8.98 4.57
C VAL A 65 16.65 -8.32 3.38
N PHE A 66 16.25 -7.05 3.51
CA PHE A 66 15.64 -6.32 2.40
C PHE A 66 16.60 -6.14 1.22
N LYS A 67 17.86 -5.79 1.49
CA LYS A 67 18.91 -5.66 0.47
C LYS A 67 19.19 -7.00 -0.23
N PHE A 68 19.21 -8.10 0.53
CA PHE A 68 19.37 -9.44 -0.02
C PHE A 68 18.19 -9.82 -0.93
N ALA A 69 16.96 -9.61 -0.48
CA ALA A 69 15.76 -9.89 -1.26
C ALA A 69 15.75 -9.11 -2.59
N MET A 70 16.19 -7.85 -2.59
CA MET A 70 16.31 -7.03 -3.81
C MET A 70 17.28 -7.60 -4.85
N SER A 71 18.27 -8.40 -4.45
CA SER A 71 19.22 -9.02 -5.38
C SER A 71 18.54 -10.03 -6.31
N GLY A 72 17.48 -10.69 -5.85
CA GLY A 72 16.73 -11.71 -6.60
C GLY A 72 15.57 -11.18 -7.45
N TYR A 73 15.39 -9.86 -7.55
CA TYR A 73 14.28 -9.27 -8.31
C TYR A 73 14.61 -9.12 -9.80
N ASN A 74 13.58 -9.30 -10.64
CA ASN A 74 13.57 -8.90 -12.05
C ASN A 74 13.92 -7.41 -12.20
N PRO A 75 14.49 -6.98 -13.34
CA PRO A 75 15.02 -5.63 -13.52
C PRO A 75 14.00 -4.53 -13.19
N GLU A 76 12.77 -4.63 -13.70
CA GLU A 76 11.70 -3.65 -13.42
C GLU A 76 11.39 -3.55 -11.91
N LYS A 77 11.16 -4.71 -11.26
CA LYS A 77 10.87 -4.78 -9.83
C LYS A 77 12.06 -4.34 -8.96
N LYS A 78 13.28 -4.51 -9.47
CA LYS A 78 14.50 -4.09 -8.79
C LYS A 78 14.61 -2.58 -8.74
N GLU A 79 14.20 -1.88 -9.80
CA GLU A 79 14.14 -0.41 -9.81
C GLU A 79 13.10 0.11 -8.82
N GLU A 80 11.89 -0.45 -8.83
CA GLU A 80 10.84 -0.09 -7.87
C GLU A 80 11.31 -0.31 -6.42
N ALA A 81 11.96 -1.44 -6.15
CA ALA A 81 12.49 -1.74 -4.83
C ALA A 81 13.60 -0.77 -4.41
N LYS A 82 14.49 -0.36 -5.33
CA LYS A 82 15.51 0.66 -5.09
C LYS A 82 14.90 2.01 -4.75
N VAL A 83 13.90 2.45 -5.50
CA VAL A 83 13.16 3.69 -5.23
C VAL A 83 12.52 3.63 -3.85
N SER A 84 11.88 2.50 -3.51
CA SER A 84 11.27 2.31 -2.19
C SER A 84 12.29 2.35 -1.04
N LEU A 85 13.49 1.78 -1.25
CA LEU A 85 14.58 1.83 -0.27
C LEU A 85 15.07 3.24 -0.07
N ALA A 86 15.29 3.97 -1.16
CA ALA A 86 15.72 5.37 -1.11
C ALA A 86 14.71 6.22 -0.34
N ILE A 87 13.41 6.05 -0.60
CA ILE A 87 12.34 6.76 0.13
C ILE A 87 12.38 6.42 1.63
N LYS A 88 12.53 5.14 2.00
CA LYS A 88 12.67 4.73 3.42
C LYS A 88 13.89 5.35 4.10
N LEU A 89 14.97 5.57 3.36
CA LEU A 89 16.18 6.26 3.82
C LEU A 89 16.04 7.80 3.85
N GLY A 90 14.86 8.33 3.49
CA GLY A 90 14.55 9.76 3.52
C GLY A 90 14.73 10.48 2.18
N ALA A 91 14.95 9.76 1.07
CA ALA A 91 14.94 10.38 -0.25
C ALA A 91 13.54 10.91 -0.59
N ARG A 92 13.49 12.03 -1.33
CA ARG A 92 12.24 12.60 -1.80
C ARG A 92 11.60 11.66 -2.84
N PRO A 93 10.30 11.32 -2.71
CA PRO A 93 9.63 10.46 -3.68
C PRO A 93 9.59 11.11 -5.07
N PRO A 94 9.59 10.30 -6.15
CA PRO A 94 9.48 10.81 -7.51
C PRO A 94 8.15 11.54 -7.73
N LYS A 95 8.17 12.58 -8.58
CA LYS A 95 6.98 13.36 -8.90
C LYS A 95 6.02 12.50 -9.73
N ASN A 96 4.73 12.55 -9.39
CA ASN A 96 3.69 11.90 -10.18
C ASN A 96 3.57 12.52 -11.58
N LYS A 97 3.20 11.68 -12.56
CA LYS A 97 2.88 12.15 -13.91
C LYS A 97 1.69 13.10 -13.86
N TYR A 98 1.72 14.11 -14.72
CA TYR A 98 0.59 15.04 -14.88
C TYR A 98 -0.55 14.35 -15.63
N HIS A 99 -1.77 14.56 -15.14
CA HIS A 99 -3.01 14.09 -15.76
C HIS A 99 -4.06 15.20 -15.67
N ASN A 100 -4.94 15.30 -16.68
CA ASN A 100 -6.08 16.21 -16.59
C ASN A 100 -6.99 15.77 -15.43
N TYR A 101 -7.54 16.72 -14.66
CA TYR A 101 -8.38 16.42 -13.50
C TYR A 101 -9.57 15.51 -13.84
N LYS A 102 -10.23 15.73 -14.98
CA LYS A 102 -11.38 14.91 -15.41
C LYS A 102 -10.98 13.46 -15.66
N GLU A 103 -9.81 13.24 -16.24
CA GLU A 103 -9.25 11.91 -16.51
C GLU A 103 -8.81 11.24 -15.21
N LEU A 104 -8.13 11.97 -14.34
CA LEU A 104 -7.65 11.48 -13.05
C LEU A 104 -8.82 11.01 -12.17
N LYS A 105 -9.94 11.74 -12.19
CA LYS A 105 -11.16 11.35 -11.46
C LYS A 105 -11.73 10.03 -12.00
N LYS A 106 -11.89 9.90 -13.32
CA LYS A 106 -12.36 8.66 -13.95
C LYS A 106 -11.45 7.46 -13.62
N MET A 107 -10.12 7.63 -13.76
CA MET A 107 -9.16 6.59 -13.42
C MET A 107 -9.24 6.14 -11.95
N LYS A 108 -9.55 7.04 -11.01
CA LYS A 108 -9.76 6.67 -9.61
C LYS A 108 -11.04 5.87 -9.42
N GLU A 109 -12.15 6.33 -9.99
CA GLU A 109 -13.43 5.63 -9.92
C GLU A 109 -13.34 4.23 -10.54
N ASP A 110 -12.65 4.08 -11.67
CA ASP A 110 -12.48 2.78 -12.33
C ASP A 110 -11.62 1.83 -11.48
N LYS A 111 -10.52 2.31 -10.89
CA LYS A 111 -9.69 1.52 -9.96
C LYS A 111 -10.45 1.09 -8.71
N GLU A 112 -11.30 1.98 -8.17
CA GLU A 112 -12.14 1.65 -7.02
C GLU A 112 -13.16 0.57 -7.39
N LYS A 113 -13.84 0.70 -8.53
CA LYS A 113 -14.77 -0.33 -9.04
C LYS A 113 -14.07 -1.67 -9.24
N GLU A 114 -12.91 -1.69 -9.90
CA GLU A 114 -12.12 -2.91 -10.09
C GLU A 114 -11.72 -3.56 -8.74
N SER A 115 -11.35 -2.75 -7.76
CA SER A 115 -11.00 -3.25 -6.42
C SER A 115 -12.21 -3.87 -5.71
N ILE A 116 -13.37 -3.21 -5.81
CA ILE A 116 -14.63 -3.70 -5.24
C ILE A 116 -15.05 -4.99 -5.92
N ASP A 117 -14.99 -5.04 -7.24
CA ASP A 117 -15.37 -6.23 -8.01
C ASP A 117 -14.42 -7.38 -7.74
N ARG A 118 -13.11 -7.12 -7.61
CA ARG A 118 -12.14 -8.13 -7.17
C ARG A 118 -12.47 -8.66 -5.78
N LEU A 119 -12.82 -7.79 -4.83
CA LEU A 119 -13.22 -8.19 -3.48
C LEU A 119 -14.50 -9.02 -3.48
N LYS A 120 -15.52 -8.64 -4.27
CA LYS A 120 -16.73 -9.45 -4.46
C LYS A 120 -16.39 -10.84 -4.99
N LEU A 121 -15.46 -10.91 -5.93
CA LEU A 121 -15.06 -12.16 -6.56
C LEU A 121 -14.32 -13.09 -5.58
N ILE A 122 -13.44 -12.52 -4.75
CA ILE A 122 -12.77 -13.23 -3.65
C ILE A 122 -13.79 -13.73 -2.62
N LYS A 123 -14.76 -12.89 -2.22
CA LYS A 123 -15.85 -13.28 -1.31
C LYS A 123 -16.69 -14.42 -1.90
N ALA A 124 -16.88 -14.44 -3.22
CA ALA A 124 -17.57 -15.50 -3.94
C ALA A 124 -16.70 -16.75 -4.20
N GLY A 125 -15.47 -16.81 -3.68
CA GLY A 125 -14.56 -17.95 -3.84
C GLY A 125 -14.04 -18.15 -5.27
N LYS A 126 -13.99 -17.07 -6.06
CA LYS A 126 -13.57 -17.08 -7.45
C LYS A 126 -12.22 -16.37 -7.64
N ASP A 127 -11.45 -16.83 -8.61
CA ASP A 127 -10.19 -16.23 -9.08
C ASP A 127 -10.47 -15.04 -9.99
N SER A 128 -9.51 -14.15 -10.21
CA SER A 128 -9.62 -12.94 -11.07
C SER A 128 -10.24 -13.16 -12.46
N LYS A 129 -10.27 -14.38 -12.98
CA LYS A 129 -10.91 -14.79 -14.24
C LYS A 129 -12.36 -15.30 -14.07
N GLY A 130 -12.99 -15.13 -12.90
CA GLY A 130 -14.34 -15.61 -12.61
C GLY A 130 -14.46 -17.12 -12.33
N LYS A 131 -13.34 -17.85 -12.31
CA LYS A 131 -13.32 -19.32 -12.14
C LYS A 131 -13.39 -19.67 -10.67
N SER A 132 -14.12 -20.72 -10.31
CA SER A 132 -14.13 -21.25 -8.94
C SER A 132 -12.75 -21.81 -8.59
N ASN A 133 -12.29 -21.50 -7.37
CA ASN A 133 -10.98 -21.94 -6.88
C ASN A 133 -11.01 -23.39 -6.41
N ASP A 134 -12.22 -23.94 -6.30
CA ASP A 134 -12.43 -25.32 -5.91
C ASP A 134 -12.04 -26.27 -7.04
N LYS A 135 -11.03 -27.13 -6.78
CA LYS A 135 -10.49 -28.11 -7.73
C LYS A 135 -11.53 -29.21 -8.05
N GLY A 136 -12.55 -29.41 -7.20
CA GLY A 136 -13.57 -30.44 -7.37
C GLY A 136 -14.69 -30.10 -8.37
N LEU A 137 -15.08 -28.83 -8.48
CA LEU A 137 -16.27 -28.43 -9.26
C LEU A 137 -16.05 -28.49 -10.78
N LYS A 138 -14.80 -28.41 -11.25
CA LYS A 138 -14.45 -28.51 -12.67
C LYS A 138 -14.78 -29.88 -13.26
N ARG A 139 -14.74 -30.95 -12.46
CA ARG A 139 -15.09 -32.32 -12.91
C ARG A 139 -16.61 -32.49 -13.05
N LEU A 140 -17.40 -31.82 -12.21
CA LEU A 140 -18.86 -31.94 -12.21
C LEU A 140 -19.50 -31.28 -13.44
N THR A 141 -18.96 -30.13 -13.89
CA THR A 141 -19.49 -29.39 -15.04
C THR A 141 -19.22 -30.09 -16.38
N HIS A 142 -18.05 -30.74 -16.53
CA HIS A 142 -17.75 -31.56 -17.71
C HIS A 142 -18.66 -32.80 -17.81
N ARG A 143 -19.00 -33.44 -16.67
CA ARG A 143 -19.93 -34.57 -16.63
C ARG A 143 -21.33 -34.16 -17.08
N LYS A 144 -21.82 -33.00 -16.61
CA LYS A 144 -23.15 -32.48 -16.98
C LYS A 144 -23.25 -32.10 -18.47
N ARG A 145 -22.17 -31.54 -19.05
CA ARG A 145 -22.12 -31.23 -20.50
C ARG A 145 -22.04 -32.45 -21.41
N ARG A 146 -21.49 -33.58 -20.95
CA ARG A 146 -21.50 -34.85 -21.70
C ARG A 146 -22.86 -35.55 -21.61
N ALA A 147 -23.52 -35.50 -20.45
CA ALA A 147 -24.84 -36.11 -20.26
C ALA A 147 -25.95 -35.48 -21.12
N GLN A 148 -25.81 -34.20 -21.50
CA GLN A 148 -26.77 -33.48 -22.35
C GLN A 148 -26.47 -33.61 -23.86
N LYS A 149 -25.36 -34.26 -24.24
CA LYS A 149 -24.93 -34.43 -25.63
C LYS A 149 -25.32 -35.79 -26.24
N SER A 150 -25.92 -36.67 -25.46
CA SER A 150 -26.44 -37.95 -25.93
C SER A 150 -27.91 -38.01 -25.52
N GLY A 151 -28.79 -37.45 -26.34
CA GLY A 151 -30.22 -37.66 -26.20
C GLY A 151 -30.52 -39.15 -26.34
N ILE A 152 -31.57 -39.66 -25.69
CA ILE A 152 -31.99 -41.07 -25.78
C ILE A 152 -32.18 -41.55 -27.23
N LEU A 153 -32.42 -40.61 -28.15
CA LEU A 153 -32.68 -40.82 -29.57
C LEU A 153 -31.40 -40.84 -30.44
N ASP A 154 -30.26 -40.38 -29.93
CA ASP A 154 -28.98 -40.37 -30.67
C ASP A 154 -28.46 -41.76 -31.09
N PRO A 155 -28.60 -42.85 -30.30
CA PRO A 155 -28.20 -44.19 -30.76
C PRO A 155 -29.15 -44.80 -31.80
N TYR A 156 -30.36 -44.25 -31.97
CA TYR A 156 -31.37 -44.80 -32.88
C TYR A 156 -31.41 -44.09 -34.24
N GLY A 157 -30.53 -43.11 -34.47
CA GLY A 157 -30.44 -42.39 -35.74
C GLY A 157 -31.61 -41.42 -35.97
N LYS A 158 -31.36 -40.38 -36.77
CA LYS A 158 -32.39 -39.41 -37.14
C LYS A 158 -33.27 -40.02 -38.23
N VAL A 159 -34.53 -40.32 -37.90
CA VAL A 159 -35.50 -40.81 -38.89
C VAL A 159 -35.73 -39.72 -39.93
N ILE A 160 -35.31 -39.99 -41.17
CA ILE A 160 -35.64 -39.16 -42.32
C ILE A 160 -37.07 -39.54 -42.69
N SER A 161 -38.03 -38.67 -42.38
CA SER A 161 -39.41 -38.85 -42.83
C SER A 161 -39.46 -38.51 -44.32
N ASP A 162 -39.22 -39.52 -45.16
CA ASP A 162 -39.53 -39.40 -46.58
C ASP A 162 -41.04 -39.32 -46.73
N LYS A 163 -41.48 -38.27 -47.43
CA LYS A 163 -42.88 -38.00 -47.75
C LYS A 163 -43.40 -39.10 -48.68
N PHE A 164 -43.87 -40.20 -48.10
CA PHE A 164 -44.70 -41.17 -48.78
C PHE A 164 -46.09 -41.16 -48.17
N PHE A 165 -46.93 -40.27 -48.67
CA PHE A 165 -48.35 -40.58 -48.86
C PHE A 165 -48.85 -39.73 -50.03
N THR A 166 -49.18 -40.43 -51.12
CA THR A 166 -49.99 -40.00 -52.25
C THR A 166 -51.41 -39.66 -51.83
#